data_AF-M4F366-F1
#
_entry.id   AF-M4F366-F1
#
_cell.length_a   1.000
_cell.length_b   1.000
_cell.length_c   1.000
_cell.angle_alpha   90.00
_cell.angle_beta   90.00
_cell.angle_gamma   90.00
#
_symmetry.space_group_name_H-M   'P 1'
#
loop_
_entity.id
_entity.type
_entity.pdbx_description
1 polymer ?
#
loop_
_entity_poly.entity_id
_entity_poly.type
_entity_poly.pdbx_seq_one_letter_code
_entity_poly.pdbx_strand_id
1 'polypeptide(L)'
;MAERGHSLESIKASIEARKPDFDAFIDPQKQYADAVIEVLPTQLIPDDNEGKVLRVRLIMKEGVKYFSPVYLFDEGSTISWIPCGRKLTCSYPGIKFNYEPDTYFDHEVSVLEMDGQFDRLDELIYVESHLSNLSSKFYGEVTQQMLKHADFPGSNNGTGLFQTIVGLKIRDLYEQLIANKATAPAEAAKA
;
A
#
# COMPACT_ATOMS: atom_id res chain seq x y z
N MET A 1 22.66 -4.11 -9.18
CA MET A 1 22.70 -5.28 -8.27
C MET A 1 24.01 -5.24 -7.50
N ALA A 2 24.06 -4.46 -6.41
CA ALA A 2 25.29 -4.04 -5.71
C ALA A 2 25.75 -5.03 -4.63
N GLU A 3 24.98 -6.09 -4.33
CA GLU A 3 25.36 -7.12 -3.35
C GLU A 3 25.93 -8.39 -4.00
N ARG A 4 26.26 -8.34 -5.30
CA ARG A 4 27.04 -9.39 -5.97
C ARG A 4 28.49 -9.36 -5.46
N GLY A 5 28.71 -9.92 -4.28
CA GLY A 5 30.02 -9.96 -3.60
C GLY A 5 29.96 -10.37 -2.12
N HIS A 6 28.79 -10.34 -1.49
CA HIS A 6 28.60 -10.77 -0.10
C HIS A 6 27.94 -12.16 -0.05
N SER A 7 28.39 -13.02 0.86
CA SER A 7 27.69 -14.26 1.18
C SER A 7 26.36 -13.96 1.87
N LEU A 8 25.39 -14.88 1.79
CA LEU A 8 24.14 -14.77 2.55
C LEU A 8 24.39 -14.59 4.06
N GLU A 9 25.44 -15.22 4.58
CA GLU A 9 25.87 -15.08 5.97
C GLU A 9 26.35 -13.65 6.28
N SER A 10 27.12 -13.03 5.39
CA SER A 10 27.58 -11.65 5.55
C SER A 10 26.42 -10.66 5.53
N ILE A 11 25.39 -10.89 4.72
CA ILE A 11 24.19 -10.05 4.66
C ILE A 11 23.41 -10.19 5.97
N LYS A 12 23.17 -11.42 6.44
CA LYS A 12 22.49 -11.68 7.72
C LYS A 12 23.24 -11.03 8.89
N ALA A 13 24.56 -11.16 8.95
CA ALA A 13 25.36 -10.54 10.00
C ALA A 13 25.25 -9.00 9.99
N SER A 14 25.21 -8.39 8.80
CA SER A 14 25.00 -6.94 8.66
C SER A 14 23.62 -6.49 9.15
N ILE A 15 22.57 -7.26 8.84
CA ILE A 15 21.21 -6.99 9.32
C ILE A 15 21.16 -7.09 10.85
N GLU A 16 21.69 -8.18 11.43
CA GLU A 16 21.69 -8.39 12.88
C GLU A 16 22.48 -7.31 13.62
N ALA A 17 23.62 -6.86 13.07
CA ALA A 17 24.41 -5.78 13.67
C ALA A 17 23.68 -4.43 13.69
N ARG A 18 22.80 -4.17 12.71
CA ARG A 18 22.05 -2.90 12.59
C ARG A 18 20.72 -2.92 13.32
N LYS A 19 20.22 -4.11 13.68
CA LYS A 19 18.92 -4.30 14.30
C LYS A 19 18.72 -3.51 15.60
N PRO A 20 19.67 -3.46 16.56
CA PRO A 20 19.47 -2.71 17.80
C PRO A 20 19.20 -1.22 17.58
N ASP A 21 19.97 -0.58 16.69
CA ASP A 21 19.80 0.84 16.37
C ASP A 21 18.53 1.08 15.53
N PHE A 22 18.21 0.15 14.61
CA PHE A 22 16.99 0.20 13.83
C PHE A 22 15.75 0.15 14.72
N ASP A 23 15.70 -0.82 15.64
CA ASP A 23 14.59 -1.01 16.57
C ASP A 23 14.47 0.17 17.56
N ALA A 24 15.59 0.77 17.95
CA ALA A 24 15.60 1.90 18.89
C ALA A 24 15.21 3.25 18.25
N PHE A 25 15.59 3.50 17.00
CA PHE A 25 15.52 4.86 16.42
C PHE A 25 14.75 4.96 15.11
N ILE A 26 14.56 3.86 14.37
CA ILE A 26 13.89 3.86 13.07
C ILE A 26 12.47 3.29 13.19
N ASP A 27 12.34 2.08 13.72
CA ASP A 27 11.05 1.38 13.85
C ASP A 27 9.98 2.20 14.62
N PRO A 28 10.31 2.93 15.70
CA PRO A 28 9.32 3.71 16.44
C PRO A 28 8.68 4.83 15.63
N GLN A 29 9.28 5.27 14.51
CA GLN A 29 8.72 6.34 13.69
C GLN A 29 7.39 5.94 13.02
N LYS A 30 7.09 4.63 12.92
CA LYS A 30 5.84 4.11 12.36
C LYS A 30 4.59 4.64 13.08
N GLN A 31 4.66 4.94 14.38
CA GLN A 31 3.53 5.47 15.16
C GLN A 31 3.06 6.87 14.68
N TYR A 32 3.96 7.64 14.06
CA TYR A 32 3.68 9.01 13.60
C TYR A 32 3.27 9.09 12.13
N ALA A 33 3.35 7.98 11.39
CA ALA A 33 3.03 7.97 9.97
C ALA A 33 1.51 7.94 9.74
N ASP A 34 1.05 8.74 8.77
CA ASP A 34 -0.36 8.69 8.31
C ASP A 34 -0.63 7.43 7.45
N ALA A 35 0.41 6.91 6.79
CA ALA A 35 0.36 5.68 6.02
C ALA A 35 1.67 4.88 6.18
N VAL A 36 1.55 3.58 6.47
CA VAL A 36 2.68 2.63 6.54
C VAL A 36 2.44 1.52 5.52
N ILE A 37 3.46 1.21 4.72
CA ILE A 37 3.47 0.05 3.83
C ILE A 37 4.39 -1.00 4.44
N GLU A 38 3.81 -2.10 4.93
CA GLU A 38 4.53 -3.21 5.53
C GLU A 38 4.63 -4.35 4.49
N VAL A 39 5.85 -4.77 4.16
CA VAL A 39 6.11 -5.81 3.15
C VAL A 39 6.58 -7.08 3.84
N LEU A 40 5.81 -8.15 3.71
CA LEU A 40 6.03 -9.45 4.35
C LEU A 40 6.12 -10.57 3.30
N PRO A 41 6.69 -11.73 3.64
CA PRO A 41 6.60 -12.94 2.82
C PRO A 41 5.14 -13.38 2.59
N THR A 42 4.86 -13.97 1.43
CA THR A 42 3.54 -14.50 1.09
C THR A 42 3.09 -15.62 2.05
N GLN A 43 1.78 -15.73 2.26
CA GLN A 43 1.16 -16.87 2.92
C GLN A 43 0.45 -17.81 1.93
N LEU A 44 0.43 -17.48 0.64
CA LEU A 44 -0.22 -18.30 -0.39
C LEU A 44 0.65 -19.48 -0.85
N ILE A 45 1.97 -19.36 -0.72
CA ILE A 45 2.94 -20.40 -1.09
C ILE A 45 3.66 -20.86 0.17
N PRO A 46 3.51 -22.14 0.59
CA PRO A 46 4.24 -22.68 1.72
C PRO A 46 5.76 -22.60 1.52
N ASP A 47 6.48 -22.15 2.56
CA ASP A 47 7.94 -22.09 2.62
C ASP A 47 8.62 -21.22 1.53
N ASP A 48 7.88 -20.30 0.89
CA ASP A 48 8.47 -19.38 -0.09
C ASP A 48 9.45 -18.39 0.57
N ASN A 49 10.65 -18.32 0.02
CA ASN A 49 11.70 -17.40 0.42
C ASN A 49 12.35 -16.69 -0.78
N GLU A 50 11.71 -16.73 -1.95
CA GLU A 50 12.22 -16.08 -3.17
C GLU A 50 12.00 -14.56 -3.20
N GLY A 51 11.07 -14.05 -2.37
CA GLY A 51 10.77 -12.61 -2.28
C GLY A 51 10.10 -12.02 -3.52
N LYS A 52 9.51 -12.86 -4.38
CA LYS A 52 8.80 -12.45 -5.60
C LYS A 52 7.31 -12.24 -5.34
N VAL A 53 6.69 -13.19 -4.66
CA VAL A 53 5.30 -13.11 -4.21
C VAL A 53 5.31 -12.55 -2.80
N LEU A 54 4.59 -11.46 -2.59
CA LEU A 54 4.65 -10.69 -1.35
C LEU A 54 3.26 -10.52 -0.76
N ARG A 55 3.21 -10.52 0.57
CA ARG A 55 2.07 -10.05 1.35
C ARG A 55 2.38 -8.64 1.80
N VAL A 56 1.62 -7.68 1.30
CA VAL A 56 1.85 -6.26 1.59
C VAL A 56 0.63 -5.70 2.31
N ARG A 57 0.85 -4.96 3.40
CA ARG A 57 -0.19 -4.26 4.15
C ARG A 57 -0.03 -2.76 3.97
N LEU A 58 -1.11 -2.10 3.60
CA LEU A 58 -1.26 -0.65 3.64
C LEU A 58 -2.07 -0.30 4.90
N ILE A 59 -1.38 0.22 5.90
CA ILE A 59 -1.93 0.65 7.18
C ILE A 59 -2.15 2.15 7.10
N MET A 60 -3.40 2.61 7.26
CA MET A 60 -3.81 4.00 7.07
C MET A 60 -4.42 4.55 8.35
N LYS A 61 -3.88 5.65 8.86
CA LYS A 61 -4.34 6.28 10.10
C LYS A 61 -5.71 6.93 9.91
N GLU A 62 -6.62 6.61 10.82
CA GLU A 62 -7.97 7.19 10.83
C GLU A 62 -7.97 8.61 11.41
N GLY A 63 -8.99 9.40 11.05
CA GLY A 63 -9.19 10.73 11.61
C GLY A 63 -8.19 11.81 11.14
N VAL A 64 -7.32 11.50 10.18
CA VAL A 64 -6.40 12.47 9.59
C VAL A 64 -7.16 13.40 8.63
N LYS A 65 -7.04 14.71 8.85
CA LYS A 65 -7.75 15.72 8.04
C LYS A 65 -7.33 15.65 6.57
N TYR A 66 -8.31 15.66 5.66
CA TYR A 66 -8.11 15.54 4.20
C TYR A 66 -7.50 14.21 3.73
N PHE A 67 -7.52 13.20 4.59
CA PHE A 67 -7.06 11.86 4.27
C PHE A 67 -8.18 10.86 4.59
N SER A 68 -8.90 10.43 3.56
CA SER A 68 -9.92 9.38 3.69
C SER A 68 -9.30 8.04 3.32
N PRO A 69 -9.18 7.07 4.24
CA PRO A 69 -8.56 5.77 3.95
C PRO A 69 -9.25 5.01 2.82
N VAL A 70 -8.47 4.15 2.17
CA VAL A 70 -8.96 3.22 1.14
C VAL A 70 -9.67 2.08 1.84
N TYR A 71 -10.80 1.64 1.31
CA TYR A 71 -11.53 0.49 1.82
C TYR A 71 -11.94 -0.45 0.70
N LEU A 72 -12.22 -1.69 1.08
CA LEU A 72 -12.72 -2.73 0.19
C LEU A 72 -14.16 -3.04 0.56
N PHE A 73 -15.09 -2.89 -0.38
CA PHE A 73 -16.54 -3.12 -0.23
C PHE A 73 -17.26 -2.32 0.86
N ASP A 74 -17.02 -2.60 2.15
CA ASP A 74 -17.74 -2.02 3.28
C ASP A 74 -16.76 -1.49 4.33
N GLU A 75 -16.73 -0.16 4.49
CA GLU A 75 -15.80 0.59 5.34
C GLU A 75 -16.00 0.23 6.83
N GLY A 76 -14.90 -0.06 7.53
CA GLY A 76 -14.91 -0.42 8.95
C GLY A 76 -15.30 -1.88 9.26
N SER A 77 -15.55 -2.71 8.24
CA SER A 77 -15.80 -4.15 8.40
C SER A 77 -14.52 -4.99 8.21
N THR A 78 -14.58 -6.27 8.56
CA THR A 78 -13.51 -7.25 8.27
C THR A 78 -13.89 -8.10 7.07
N ILE A 79 -13.09 -8.05 6.01
CA ILE A 79 -13.35 -8.70 4.72
C ILE A 79 -12.12 -9.46 4.25
N SER A 80 -12.34 -10.68 3.75
CA SER A 80 -11.36 -11.42 2.96
C SER A 80 -11.92 -11.68 1.57
N TRP A 81 -11.17 -11.32 0.54
CA TRP A 81 -11.64 -11.36 -0.85
C TRP A 81 -10.60 -11.98 -1.77
N ILE A 82 -11.05 -12.94 -2.59
CA ILE A 82 -10.25 -13.53 -3.66
C ILE A 82 -10.93 -13.15 -4.99
N PRO A 83 -10.35 -12.25 -5.80
CA PRO A 83 -10.95 -11.82 -7.06
C PRO A 83 -10.93 -12.92 -8.14
N CYS A 84 -10.01 -13.89 -8.01
CA CYS A 84 -9.81 -14.97 -8.95
C CYS A 84 -11.01 -15.94 -8.95
N GLY A 85 -11.63 -16.13 -10.10
CA GLY A 85 -12.80 -16.99 -10.25
C GLY A 85 -13.23 -17.13 -11.71
N ARG A 86 -14.52 -17.37 -11.95
CA ARG A 86 -15.03 -17.62 -13.32
C ARG A 86 -14.86 -16.43 -14.27
N LYS A 87 -14.97 -15.20 -13.75
CA LYS A 87 -14.90 -13.96 -14.55
C LYS A 87 -13.49 -13.37 -14.64
N LEU A 88 -12.59 -13.80 -13.76
CA LEU A 88 -11.21 -13.35 -13.71
C LEU A 88 -10.33 -14.57 -13.41
N THR A 89 -9.73 -15.14 -14.44
CA THR A 89 -8.76 -16.23 -14.27
C THR A 89 -7.46 -15.67 -13.69
N CYS A 90 -6.75 -16.45 -12.89
CA CYS A 90 -5.43 -16.07 -12.37
C CYS A 90 -4.52 -17.30 -12.45
N SER A 91 -3.22 -17.11 -12.62
CA SER A 91 -2.27 -18.21 -12.44
C SER A 91 -2.04 -18.43 -10.95
N TYR A 92 -1.46 -19.57 -10.59
CA TYR A 92 -1.05 -19.85 -9.22
C TYR A 92 0.05 -18.86 -8.77
N PRO A 93 0.01 -18.32 -7.53
CA PRO A 93 -0.94 -18.61 -6.45
C PRO A 93 -2.20 -17.74 -6.46
N GLY A 94 -2.30 -16.82 -7.41
CA GLY A 94 -3.39 -15.85 -7.53
C GLY A 94 -3.21 -14.67 -6.60
N ILE A 95 -4.34 -14.08 -6.22
CA ILE A 95 -4.41 -12.83 -5.46
C ILE A 95 -5.41 -13.01 -4.33
N LYS A 96 -5.07 -12.54 -3.14
CA LYS A 96 -5.96 -12.47 -1.99
C LYS A 96 -5.86 -11.10 -1.35
N PHE A 97 -7.00 -10.51 -1.04
CA PHE A 97 -7.11 -9.27 -0.29
C PHE A 97 -7.69 -9.53 1.09
N ASN A 98 -7.21 -8.77 2.08
CA ASN A 98 -7.89 -8.59 3.35
C ASN A 98 -8.10 -7.09 3.60
N TYR A 99 -9.21 -6.74 4.23
CA TYR A 99 -9.47 -5.40 4.73
C TYR A 99 -10.03 -5.51 6.13
N GLU A 100 -9.50 -4.75 7.09
CA GLU A 100 -9.96 -4.75 8.47
C GLU A 100 -9.63 -3.44 9.18
N PRO A 101 -10.47 -2.98 10.14
CA PRO A 101 -10.03 -2.01 11.13
C PRO A 101 -9.06 -2.67 12.12
N ASP A 102 -8.08 -1.92 12.61
CA ASP A 102 -7.09 -2.39 13.58
C ASP A 102 -6.64 -1.23 14.50
N THR A 103 -5.91 -1.56 15.56
CA THR A 103 -5.24 -0.57 16.42
C THR A 103 -3.73 -0.69 16.24
N TYR A 104 -3.07 0.37 15.79
CA TYR A 104 -1.64 0.41 15.52
C TYR A 104 -0.96 1.52 16.33
N PHE A 105 -0.13 1.13 17.31
CA PHE A 105 0.48 2.05 18.29
C PHE A 105 -0.55 2.96 18.98
N ASP A 106 -1.62 2.37 19.54
CA ASP A 106 -2.73 3.07 20.21
C ASP A 106 -3.48 4.07 19.33
N HIS A 107 -3.37 3.92 18.00
CA HIS A 107 -4.11 4.70 17.02
C HIS A 107 -5.04 3.80 16.21
N GLU A 108 -6.27 4.26 15.98
CA GLU A 108 -7.21 3.62 15.07
C GLU A 108 -6.69 3.70 13.64
N VAL A 109 -6.67 2.57 12.94
CA VAL A 109 -6.23 2.45 11.55
C VAL A 109 -7.18 1.57 10.75
N SER A 110 -7.24 1.82 9.44
CA SER A 110 -7.77 0.88 8.46
C SER A 110 -6.61 0.19 7.76
N VAL A 111 -6.65 -1.14 7.67
CA VAL A 111 -5.62 -1.95 7.03
C VAL A 111 -6.18 -2.59 5.76
N LEU A 112 -5.54 -2.32 4.63
CA LEU A 112 -5.78 -3.02 3.37
C LEU A 112 -4.56 -3.88 3.03
N GLU A 113 -4.74 -5.18 2.88
CA GLU A 113 -3.68 -6.14 2.58
C GLU A 113 -3.89 -6.77 1.22
N MET A 114 -2.80 -6.95 0.47
CA MET A 114 -2.75 -7.76 -0.74
C MET A 114 -1.65 -8.82 -0.57
N ASP A 115 -2.02 -10.08 -0.73
CA ASP A 115 -1.10 -11.21 -0.85
C ASP A 115 -1.20 -11.80 -2.26
N GLY A 116 -0.06 -12.12 -2.85
CA GLY A 116 0.02 -12.60 -4.23
C GLY A 116 0.66 -11.61 -5.19
N GLN A 117 0.42 -11.81 -6.48
CA GLN A 117 0.92 -10.96 -7.55
C GLN A 117 -0.09 -10.90 -8.71
N PHE A 118 -0.01 -9.83 -9.49
CA PHE A 118 -0.68 -9.68 -10.77
C PHE A 118 0.15 -10.36 -11.85
N ASP A 119 -0.48 -11.31 -12.55
CA ASP A 119 0.09 -11.90 -13.77
C ASP A 119 -0.36 -11.12 -15.01
N ARG A 120 -1.56 -10.53 -14.97
CA ARG A 120 -2.18 -9.87 -16.12
C ARG A 120 -2.79 -8.53 -15.75
N LEU A 121 -2.82 -7.63 -16.73
CA LEU A 121 -3.38 -6.30 -16.57
C LEU A 121 -4.86 -6.31 -16.17
N ASP A 122 -5.62 -7.29 -16.67
CA ASP A 122 -7.04 -7.47 -16.34
C ASP A 122 -7.26 -7.64 -14.83
N GLU A 123 -6.33 -8.28 -14.13
CA GLU A 123 -6.40 -8.51 -12.69
C GLU A 123 -6.24 -7.20 -11.91
N LEU A 124 -5.30 -6.35 -12.34
CA LEU A 124 -5.08 -5.04 -11.76
C LEU A 124 -6.29 -4.11 -11.97
N ILE A 125 -6.82 -4.06 -13.20
CA ILE A 125 -8.02 -3.27 -13.52
C ILE A 125 -9.22 -3.76 -12.69
N TYR A 126 -9.37 -5.08 -12.57
CA TYR A 126 -10.46 -5.67 -11.80
C TYR A 126 -10.35 -5.28 -10.33
N VAL A 127 -9.16 -5.37 -9.72
CA VAL A 127 -8.93 -4.94 -8.34
C VAL A 127 -9.21 -3.44 -8.17
N GLU A 128 -8.69 -2.58 -9.04
CA GLU A 128 -8.93 -1.13 -9.00
C GLU A 128 -10.43 -0.82 -9.00
N SER A 129 -11.21 -1.53 -9.82
CA SER A 129 -12.66 -1.30 -9.93
C SER A 129 -13.48 -1.67 -8.69
N HIS A 130 -12.92 -2.44 -7.75
CA HIS A 130 -13.59 -2.87 -6.52
C HIS A 130 -13.05 -2.18 -5.26
N LEU A 131 -11.92 -1.46 -5.36
CA LEU A 131 -11.41 -0.62 -4.30
C LEU A 131 -12.12 0.74 -4.30
N SER A 132 -12.35 1.27 -3.10
CA SER A 132 -13.02 2.56 -2.89
C SER A 132 -12.09 3.58 -2.25
N ASN A 133 -12.40 4.87 -2.39
CA ASN A 133 -11.59 5.98 -1.88
C ASN A 133 -10.14 6.04 -2.40
N LEU A 134 -9.90 5.63 -3.65
CA LEU A 134 -8.57 5.66 -4.29
C LEU A 134 -8.04 7.07 -4.59
N SER A 135 -8.87 8.12 -4.46
CA SER A 135 -8.53 9.50 -4.84
C SER A 135 -8.11 9.65 -6.31
N SER A 136 -8.58 8.76 -7.18
CA SER A 136 -8.37 8.86 -8.63
C SER A 136 -9.23 9.97 -9.24
N LYS A 137 -8.73 10.64 -10.28
CA LYS A 137 -9.47 11.65 -11.06
C LYS A 137 -10.33 11.03 -12.15
N PHE A 138 -9.97 9.83 -12.59
CA PHE A 138 -10.70 9.06 -13.60
C PHE A 138 -10.53 7.56 -13.35
N TYR A 139 -11.44 6.76 -13.91
CA TYR A 139 -11.39 5.30 -13.81
C TYR A 139 -10.15 4.75 -14.53
N GLY A 140 -9.39 3.88 -13.86
CA GLY A 140 -8.17 3.28 -14.40
C GLY A 140 -6.92 4.13 -14.19
N GLU A 141 -6.98 5.21 -13.39
CA GLU A 141 -5.81 6.04 -13.12
C GLU A 141 -4.72 5.27 -12.38
N VAL A 142 -5.06 4.42 -11.40
CA VAL A 142 -4.05 3.64 -10.66
C VAL A 142 -3.32 2.70 -11.61
N THR A 143 -4.08 1.94 -12.41
CA THR A 143 -3.54 1.05 -13.44
C THR A 143 -2.65 1.81 -14.41
N GLN A 144 -3.10 2.97 -14.90
CA GLN A 144 -2.33 3.78 -15.85
C GLN A 144 -1.01 4.25 -15.25
N GLN A 145 -0.98 4.69 -13.99
CA GLN A 145 0.25 5.14 -13.34
C GLN A 145 1.23 3.98 -13.13
N MET A 146 0.75 2.79 -12.73
CA MET A 146 1.59 1.60 -12.60
C MET A 146 2.20 1.19 -13.95
N LEU A 147 1.41 1.25 -15.04
CA LEU A 147 1.88 0.89 -16.38
C LEU A 147 2.99 1.80 -16.93
N LYS A 148 3.04 3.08 -16.51
CA LYS A 148 4.14 3.99 -16.89
C LYS A 148 5.49 3.53 -16.37
N HIS A 149 5.49 2.72 -15.31
CA HIS A 149 6.67 2.23 -14.61
C HIS A 149 6.63 0.70 -14.46
N ALA A 150 6.18 0.01 -15.52
CA ALA A 150 6.04 -1.45 -15.51
C ALA A 150 7.36 -2.19 -15.26
N ASP A 151 8.50 -1.53 -15.49
CA ASP A 151 9.85 -2.03 -15.24
C ASP A 151 10.32 -1.88 -13.78
N PHE A 152 9.57 -1.17 -12.93
CA PHE A 152 9.95 -0.97 -11.53
C PHE A 152 9.78 -2.26 -10.71
N PRO A 153 10.65 -2.49 -9.71
CA PRO A 153 10.49 -3.62 -8.80
C PRO A 153 9.18 -3.46 -8.00
N GLY A 154 8.37 -4.52 -7.96
CA GLY A 154 7.08 -4.51 -7.26
C GLY A 154 5.89 -3.98 -8.08
N SER A 155 6.08 -3.64 -9.36
CA SER A 155 5.00 -3.21 -10.26
C SER A 155 3.95 -4.28 -10.54
N ASN A 156 4.20 -5.53 -10.15
CA ASN A 156 3.28 -6.65 -10.30
C ASN A 156 2.72 -7.16 -8.97
N ASN A 157 2.87 -6.47 -7.84
CA ASN A 157 2.29 -6.91 -6.56
C ASN A 157 1.79 -5.72 -5.72
N GLY A 158 1.38 -6.00 -4.47
CA GLY A 158 0.84 -4.99 -3.55
C GLY A 158 1.79 -3.81 -3.29
N THR A 159 3.10 -3.98 -3.48
CA THR A 159 4.08 -2.91 -3.25
C THR A 159 3.86 -1.74 -4.21
N GLY A 160 3.90 -1.98 -5.51
CA GLY A 160 3.68 -0.95 -6.52
C GLY A 160 2.25 -0.40 -6.50
N LEU A 161 1.27 -1.27 -6.23
CA LEU A 161 -0.13 -0.88 -6.09
C LEU A 161 -0.32 0.13 -4.95
N PHE A 162 0.10 -0.21 -3.73
CA PHE A 162 -0.11 0.65 -2.57
C PHE A 162 0.75 1.91 -2.60
N GLN A 163 1.97 1.86 -3.14
CA GLN A 163 2.78 3.05 -3.37
C GLN A 163 2.08 4.04 -4.32
N THR A 164 1.50 3.52 -5.42
CA THR A 164 0.75 4.34 -6.38
C THR A 164 -0.47 4.97 -5.70
N ILE A 165 -1.24 4.18 -4.96
CA ILE A 165 -2.41 4.65 -4.21
C ILE A 165 -2.00 5.75 -3.22
N VAL A 166 -0.97 5.55 -2.40
CA VAL A 166 -0.47 6.57 -1.46
C VAL A 166 -0.09 7.86 -2.18
N GLY A 167 0.54 7.78 -3.36
CA GLY A 167 0.82 8.96 -4.20
C GLY A 167 -0.45 9.73 -4.59
N LEU A 168 -1.54 9.04 -4.95
CA LEU A 168 -2.83 9.67 -5.23
C LEU A 168 -3.49 10.25 -3.98
N LYS A 169 -3.35 9.60 -2.82
CA LYS A 169 -3.83 10.15 -1.53
C LYS A 169 -3.11 11.43 -1.15
N ILE A 170 -1.78 11.46 -1.29
CA ILE A 170 -0.97 12.67 -1.06
C ILE A 170 -1.39 13.77 -2.05
N ARG A 171 -1.69 13.40 -3.30
CA ARG A 171 -2.19 14.36 -4.29
C ARG A 171 -3.46 15.06 -3.81
N ASP A 172 -4.46 14.26 -3.46
CA ASP A 172 -5.75 14.76 -2.99
C ASP A 172 -5.63 15.62 -1.72
N LEU A 173 -4.81 15.16 -0.76
CA LEU A 173 -4.51 15.89 0.45
C LEU A 173 -3.88 17.26 0.15
N TYR A 174 -2.87 17.33 -0.74
CA TYR A 174 -2.25 18.61 -1.07
C TYR A 174 -3.25 19.54 -1.75
N GLU A 175 -4.09 19.03 -2.66
CA GLU A 175 -5.07 19.84 -3.41
C GLU A 175 -6.08 20.50 -2.46
N GLN A 176 -6.57 19.76 -1.47
CA GLN A 176 -7.46 20.30 -0.44
C GLN A 176 -6.73 21.30 0.47
N LEU A 177 -5.47 21.03 0.81
CA LEU A 177 -4.67 21.89 1.67
C LEU A 177 -4.33 23.24 0.99
N ILE A 178 -4.00 23.23 -0.31
CA ILE A 178 -3.77 24.46 -1.08
C ILE A 178 -5.08 25.24 -1.32
N ALA A 179 -6.21 24.56 -1.56
CA ALA A 179 -7.50 25.21 -1.75
C ALA A 179 -7.95 25.97 -0.48
N ASN A 180 -7.74 25.36 0.69
CA ASN A 180 -8.00 26.02 1.97
C ASN A 180 -7.05 27.21 2.22
N LYS A 181 -5.75 27.04 1.92
CA LYS A 181 -4.78 28.14 2.03
C LYS A 181 -5.01 29.26 1.03
N ALA A 182 -5.64 29.01 -0.11
CA ALA A 182 -5.96 30.04 -1.10
C ALA A 182 -7.20 30.87 -0.69
N THR A 183 -8.10 30.30 0.09
CA THR A 183 -9.33 30.96 0.56
C THR A 183 -9.10 31.76 1.85
N ALA A 184 -8.23 31.31 2.75
CA ALA A 184 -7.92 32.02 4.00
C ALA A 184 -7.43 33.50 3.83
N PRO A 185 -6.56 33.85 2.87
CA PRO A 185 -6.17 35.24 2.61
C PRO A 185 -7.30 36.08 2.01
N ALA A 186 -8.20 35.47 1.23
CA ALA A 186 -9.30 36.16 0.56
C ALA A 186 -10.44 36.53 1.51
N GLU A 187 -10.62 35.78 2.60
CA GLU A 187 -11.57 36.12 3.68
C GLU A 187 -11.01 37.19 4.62
N ALA A 188 -9.72 37.14 4.95
CA ALA A 188 -9.05 38.18 5.74
C ALA A 188 -9.01 39.55 5.05
N ALA A 189 -9.04 39.58 3.71
CA ALA A 189 -9.13 40.83 2.93
C ALA A 189 -10.57 41.37 2.77
N LYS A 190 -11.59 40.64 3.23
CA LYS A 190 -13.01 41.04 3.20
C LYS A 190 -13.55 41.47 4.57
N ALA A 191 -12.76 41.33 5.63
CA ALA A 191 -13.03 41.84 6.98
C ALA A 191 -12.33 43.19 7.19
#